data_AF-A0A2E5BLT0-F1
#
_entry.id   AF-A0A2E5BLT0-F1
#
_cell.length_a   1.000
_cell.length_b   1.000
_cell.length_c   1.000
_cell.angle_alpha   90.00
_cell.angle_beta   90.00
_cell.angle_gamma   90.00
#
_symmetry.space_group_name_H-M   'P 1'
#
loop_
_entity.id
_entity.type
_entity.pdbx_description
1 polymer ?
#
loop_
_entity_poly.entity_id
_entity_poly.type
_entity_poly.pdbx_seq_one_letter_code
_entity_poly.pdbx_strand_id
1 'polypeptide(L)'
;MIALNMDPDNISPPSPSYTAAETARLLRTMGFNWLDIEFVLELAPHEPRNGHMYYKHEVLERFVGRAFWLTETPLPEPHTAPPLPAAA
;
A
#
# COMPACT_ATOMS: atom_id res chain seq x y z
N MET A 1 -30.65 15.13 -26.55
CA MET A 1 -30.33 14.76 -25.15
C MET A 1 -30.26 13.25 -25.11
N ILE A 2 -29.09 12.67 -24.85
CA ILE A 2 -28.95 11.21 -24.72
C ILE A 2 -28.96 10.92 -23.22
N ALA A 3 -30.01 10.27 -22.74
CA ALA A 3 -30.07 9.73 -21.39
C ALA A 3 -29.14 8.52 -21.34
N LEU A 4 -28.06 8.61 -20.57
CA LEU A 4 -27.23 7.47 -20.22
C LEU A 4 -28.04 6.61 -19.25
N ASN A 5 -28.52 5.46 -19.73
CA ASN A 5 -29.03 4.38 -18.88
C ASN A 5 -27.89 3.94 -17.95
N MET A 6 -27.92 4.40 -16.71
CA MET A 6 -27.14 3.80 -15.64
C MET A 6 -27.95 2.59 -15.15
N ASP A 7 -27.41 1.39 -15.37
CA ASP A 7 -27.92 0.16 -14.75
C ASP A 7 -27.92 0.33 -13.22
N PRO A 8 -29.09 0.22 -12.55
CA PRO A 8 -29.17 0.33 -11.09
C PRO A 8 -28.55 -0.87 -10.35
N ASP A 9 -28.16 -1.93 -11.07
CA ASP A 9 -27.62 -3.17 -10.51
C ASP A 9 -26.09 -3.26 -10.52
N ASN A 10 -25.36 -2.25 -11.02
CA ASN A 10 -23.90 -2.20 -10.90
C ASN A 10 -23.45 -1.50 -9.61
N ILE A 11 -24.10 -1.83 -8.50
CA ILE A 11 -23.65 -1.44 -7.16
C ILE A 11 -22.74 -2.57 -6.67
N SER A 12 -21.49 -2.60 -7.14
CA SER A 12 -20.47 -3.34 -6.40
C SER A 12 -20.57 -2.90 -4.94
N PRO A 13 -20.67 -3.83 -3.97
CA PRO A 13 -20.68 -3.45 -2.57
C PRO A 13 -19.45 -2.59 -2.31
N PRO A 14 -19.57 -1.52 -1.48
CA PRO A 14 -18.42 -0.64 -1.23
C PRO A 14 -17.26 -1.51 -0.79
N SER A 15 -16.15 -1.47 -1.55
CA SER A 15 -14.98 -2.29 -1.26
C SER A 15 -14.64 -2.10 0.23
N PRO A 16 -14.49 -3.19 1.00
CA PRO A 16 -14.30 -3.08 2.44
C PRO A 16 -13.11 -2.17 2.73
N SER A 17 -13.26 -1.29 3.71
CA SER A 17 -12.22 -0.34 4.10
C SER A 17 -11.85 -0.55 5.55
N TYR A 18 -10.56 -0.45 5.87
CA TYR A 18 -10.01 -0.65 7.20
C TYR A 18 -9.56 0.66 7.80
N THR A 19 -9.76 0.86 9.09
CA THR A 19 -9.09 1.91 9.85
C THR A 19 -7.60 1.60 10.00
N ALA A 20 -6.79 2.60 10.35
CA ALA A 20 -5.36 2.39 10.65
C ALA A 20 -5.12 1.30 11.72
N ALA A 21 -5.96 1.25 12.76
CA ALA A 21 -5.84 0.24 13.82
C ALA A 21 -6.16 -1.18 13.32
N GLU A 22 -7.18 -1.33 12.47
CA GLU A 22 -7.52 -2.60 11.84
C GLU A 22 -6.43 -3.06 10.87
N THR A 23 -5.93 -2.15 10.02
CA THR A 23 -4.80 -2.41 9.12
C THR A 23 -3.57 -2.88 9.90
N ALA A 24 -3.18 -2.18 10.96
CA ALA A 24 -2.03 -2.55 11.80
C ALA A 24 -2.18 -3.96 12.41
N ARG A 25 -3.39 -4.30 12.87
CA ARG A 25 -3.68 -5.63 13.43
C ARG A 25 -3.59 -6.72 12.35
N LEU A 26 -4.09 -6.44 11.16
CA LEU A 26 -4.05 -7.35 10.00
C LEU A 26 -2.60 -7.64 9.59
N LEU A 27 -1.81 -6.58 9.38
CA LEU A 27 -0.39 -6.68 8.99
C LEU A 27 0.43 -7.45 10.03
N ARG A 28 0.23 -7.17 11.33
CA ARG A 28 0.89 -7.91 12.41
C ARG A 28 0.58 -9.40 12.38
N THR A 29 -0.64 -9.77 12.03
CA THR A 29 -1.07 -11.18 11.93
C THR A 29 -0.44 -11.87 10.72
N MET A 30 -0.09 -11.11 9.68
CA MET A 30 0.64 -11.58 8.49
C MET A 30 2.16 -11.64 8.69
N GLY A 31 2.67 -11.28 9.88
CA GLY A 31 4.09 -11.35 10.21
C GLY A 31 4.91 -10.10 9.87
N PHE A 32 4.28 -9.00 9.48
CA PHE A 32 4.96 -7.72 9.29
C PHE A 32 5.56 -7.24 10.63
N ASN A 33 6.80 -6.75 10.59
CA ASN A 33 7.41 -6.14 11.77
C ASN A 33 6.83 -4.74 12.02
N TRP A 34 7.10 -4.15 13.18
CA TRP A 34 6.54 -2.84 13.55
C TRP A 34 6.91 -1.72 12.55
N LEU A 35 8.14 -1.71 12.04
CA LEU A 35 8.60 -0.68 11.11
C LEU A 35 7.91 -0.82 9.75
N ASP A 36 7.73 -2.05 9.25
CA ASP A 36 7.00 -2.29 8.00
C ASP A 36 5.54 -1.82 8.13
N ILE A 37 4.93 -2.04 9.29
CA ILE A 37 3.56 -1.57 9.57
C ILE A 37 3.48 -0.05 9.51
N GLU A 38 4.43 0.66 10.13
CA GLU A 38 4.47 2.12 10.05
C GLU A 38 4.62 2.62 8.62
N PHE A 39 5.51 2.01 7.83
CA PHE A 39 5.66 2.36 6.42
C PHE A 39 4.37 2.13 5.62
N VAL A 40 3.67 1.02 5.84
CA VAL A 40 2.39 0.77 5.16
C VAL A 40 1.35 1.82 5.58
N LEU A 41 1.24 2.16 6.85
CA LEU A 41 0.27 3.16 7.32
C LEU A 41 0.60 4.57 6.81
N GLU A 42 1.89 4.92 6.69
CA GLU A 42 2.31 6.24 6.23
C GLU A 42 2.19 6.39 4.70
N LEU A 43 2.52 5.34 3.94
CA LEU A 43 2.69 5.43 2.48
C LEU A 43 1.55 4.82 1.68
N ALA A 44 0.74 3.91 2.24
CA ALA A 44 -0.38 3.35 1.50
C ALA A 44 -1.43 4.43 1.22
N PRO A 45 -1.98 4.49 -0.01
CA PRO A 45 -3.06 5.43 -0.32
C PRO A 45 -4.26 5.21 0.61
N HIS A 46 -4.70 6.29 1.24
CA HIS A 46 -5.79 6.27 2.22
C HIS A 46 -6.69 7.49 2.07
N GLU A 47 -7.91 7.35 2.57
CA GLU A 47 -8.92 8.41 2.57
C GLU A 47 -9.13 8.90 4.00
N PRO A 48 -8.95 10.21 4.27
CA PRO A 48 -9.29 10.78 5.57
C PRO A 48 -10.82 10.89 5.70
N ARG A 49 -11.37 10.33 6.78
CA ARG A 49 -12.80 10.45 7.13
C ARG A 49 -12.94 10.63 8.63
N ASN A 50 -13.60 11.71 9.06
CA ASN A 50 -13.82 12.03 10.48
C ASN A 50 -12.54 12.02 11.34
N GLY A 51 -11.41 12.48 10.81
CA GLY A 51 -10.13 12.49 11.52
C GLY A 51 -9.43 11.13 11.62
N HIS A 52 -9.96 10.09 10.97
CA HIS A 52 -9.33 8.78 10.87
C HIS A 52 -8.92 8.48 9.42
N MET A 53 -7.84 7.70 9.28
CA MET A 53 -7.38 7.20 7.98
C MET A 53 -8.08 5.88 7.66
N TYR A 54 -8.61 5.77 6.45
CA TYR A 54 -9.25 4.56 5.92
C TYR A 54 -8.52 4.04 4.69
N TYR A 55 -8.26 2.73 4.69
CA TYR A 55 -7.53 2.02 3.65
C TYR A 55 -8.49 1.09 2.92
N LYS A 56 -8.73 1.33 1.64
CA LYS A 56 -9.53 0.42 0.79
C LYS A 56 -8.82 -0.91 0.65
N HIS A 57 -9.52 -2.02 0.87
CA HIS A 57 -8.96 -3.37 0.84
C HIS A 57 -8.14 -3.66 -0.41
N GLU A 58 -8.69 -3.42 -1.60
CA GLU A 58 -8.01 -3.69 -2.88
C GLU A 58 -6.71 -2.89 -3.06
N VAL A 59 -6.66 -1.67 -2.54
CA VAL A 59 -5.47 -0.82 -2.61
C VAL A 59 -4.43 -1.29 -1.60
N LEU A 60 -4.87 -1.59 -0.38
CA LEU A 60 -4.03 -2.11 0.68
C LEU A 60 -3.41 -3.45 0.30
N GLU A 61 -4.19 -4.38 -0.25
CA GLU A 61 -3.72 -5.68 -0.74
C GLU A 61 -2.60 -5.53 -1.78
N ARG A 62 -2.82 -4.67 -2.80
CA ARG A 62 -1.81 -4.38 -3.82
C ARG A 62 -0.55 -3.74 -3.23
N PHE A 63 -0.70 -2.84 -2.27
CA PHE A 63 0.42 -2.16 -1.64
C PHE A 63 1.25 -3.12 -0.79
N VAL A 64 0.60 -3.90 0.08
CA VAL A 64 1.21 -4.91 0.94
C VAL A 64 1.92 -5.98 0.13
N GLY A 65 1.30 -6.45 -0.96
CA GLY A 65 1.92 -7.40 -1.88
C GLY A 65 3.22 -6.86 -2.50
N ARG A 66 3.32 -5.57 -2.79
CA ARG A 66 4.56 -4.95 -3.29
C ARG A 66 5.58 -4.69 -2.19
N ALA A 67 5.13 -4.28 -1.01
CA ALA A 67 6.01 -4.04 0.13
C ALA A 67 6.70 -5.32 0.60
N PHE A 68 5.97 -6.44 0.65
CA PHE A 68 6.51 -7.74 1.06
C PHE A 68 7.66 -8.23 0.15
N TRP A 69 7.59 -7.97 -1.15
CA TRP A 69 8.65 -8.35 -2.10
C TRP A 69 9.92 -7.50 -1.96
N LEU A 70 9.82 -6.27 -1.41
CA LEU A 70 11.00 -5.42 -1.18
C LEU A 70 11.84 -5.90 0.00
N THR A 71 11.21 -6.47 1.03
CA THR A 71 11.90 -7.01 2.21
C THR A 71 12.77 -8.24 1.89
N GLU A 72 12.44 -8.98 0.82
CA GLU A 72 13.20 -10.16 0.38
C GLU A 72 14.38 -9.81 -0.55
N THR A 73 14.50 -8.56 -1.01
CA THR A 73 15.58 -8.13 -1.89
C THR A 73 16.74 -7.57 -1.07
N PRO A 74 17.90 -8.25 -0.98
CA PRO A 74 19.04 -7.73 -0.23
C PRO A 74 19.54 -6.43 -0.87
N LEU A 75 19.88 -5.45 -0.03
CA LEU A 75 20.55 -4.23 -0.49
C LEU A 75 21.97 -4.59 -0.96
N PRO A 76 22.44 -4.02 -2.08
CA PRO A 76 23.82 -4.20 -2.51
C PRO A 76 24.78 -3.59 -1.48
N GLU A 77 25.93 -4.23 -1.30
CA GLU A 77 27.03 -3.73 -0.47
C GLU A 77 27.41 -2.30 -0.91
N PRO A 78 27.61 -1.35 0.02
CA PRO A 78 27.78 0.08 -0.28
C PRO A 78 29.06 0.45 -1.07
N HIS A 79 29.83 -0.51 -1.55
CA HIS A 79 31.15 -0.32 -2.16
C HIS A 79 31.38 -1.14 -3.45
N THR A 80 30.33 -1.66 -4.08
CA THR A 80 30.42 -2.28 -5.43
C THR A 80 29.92 -1.36 -6.55
N ALA A 81 29.84 -0.05 -6.32
CA ALA A 81 29.66 0.90 -7.41
C ALA A 81 30.97 0.97 -8.21
N PRO A 82 30.97 0.68 -9.53
CA PRO A 82 32.17 0.85 -10.34
C PRO A 82 32.65 2.31 -10.25
N PRO A 83 33.98 2.55 -10.19
CA PRO A 83 34.50 3.91 -10.12
C PRO A 83 33.97 4.73 -11.29
N LEU A 84 33.54 5.96 -11.01
CA LEU A 84 33.11 6.91 -12.02
C LEU A 84 34.21 7.01 -13.10
N PRO A 85 33.86 6.98 -14.40
CA PRO A 85 34.85 7.14 -15.46
C PRO A 85 35.58 8.47 -15.26
N ALA A 86 36.91 8.43 -15.31
CA ALA A 86 37.72 9.64 -15.26
C ALA A 86 37.24 10.58 -16.37
N ALA A 87 36.91 11.81 -16.00
CA ALA A 87 36.55 12.86 -16.95
C ALA A 87 37.72 13.01 -17.96
N ALA A 88 37.41 12.89 -19.24
CA ALA A 88 38.34 12.99 -20.36
C ALA A 88 38.79 14.44 -20.62
#